data_AF-A0A4U2ZK45-F1
#
_entry.id   AF-A0A4U2ZK45-F1
#
_cell.length_a   1.000
_cell.length_b   1.000
_cell.length_c   1.000
_cell.angle_alpha   90.00
_cell.angle_beta   90.00
_cell.angle_gamma   90.00
#
_symmetry.space_group_name_H-M   'P 1'
#
loop_
_entity.id
_entity.type
_entity.pdbx_description
1 polymer ?
#
loop_
_entity_poly.entity_id
_entity_poly.type
_entity_poly.pdbx_seq_one_letter_code
_entity_poly.pdbx_strand_id
1 'polypeptide(L)' 'APMSEVAGRMSAQIGAQFLEKNKGGKGILLAGVPGVKRGKVTIIGGGQAGTNAAKIAVGLGADVTIIDLSAE' A
#
# COMPACT_ATOMS: atom_id res chain seq x y z
N ALA A 1 -11.46 -15.64 -2.49
CA ALA A 1 -10.99 -16.49 -1.38
C ALA A 1 -10.63 -15.60 -0.18
N PRO A 2 -11.10 -15.91 1.04
CA PRO A 2 -10.98 -15.02 2.20
C PRO A 2 -9.53 -14.66 2.56
N MET A 3 -8.60 -15.61 2.38
CA MET A 3 -7.18 -15.39 2.67
C MET A 3 -6.52 -14.35 1.76
N SER A 4 -6.97 -14.21 0.50
CA SER A 4 -6.42 -13.20 -0.40
C SER A 4 -6.75 -11.78 0.06
N GLU A 5 -7.94 -11.57 0.62
CA GLU A 5 -8.31 -10.27 1.18
C GLU A 5 -7.46 -9.92 2.39
N VAL A 6 -7.31 -10.87 3.31
CA VAL A 6 -6.49 -10.72 4.52
C VAL A 6 -5.03 -10.42 4.14
N ALA A 7 -4.46 -11.21 3.23
CA ALA A 7 -3.10 -11.01 2.74
C ALA A 7 -2.91 -9.62 2.11
N GLY A 8 -3.86 -9.19 1.29
CA GLY A 8 -3.86 -7.86 0.68
C GLY A 8 -3.87 -6.74 1.72
N ARG A 9 -4.74 -6.82 2.73
CA ARG A 9 -4.80 -5.78 3.77
C ARG A 9 -3.54 -5.74 4.63
N MET A 10 -3.03 -6.93 4.99
CA MET A 10 -1.82 -7.07 5.79
C MET A 10 -0.58 -6.54 5.07
N SER A 11 -0.47 -6.74 3.75
CA SER A 11 0.72 -6.30 3.00
C SER A 11 0.94 -4.79 3.08
N ALA A 12 -0.13 -3.98 3.04
CA ALA A 12 -0.04 -2.54 3.20
C ALA A 12 0.39 -2.12 4.62
N GLN A 13 -0.14 -2.79 5.66
CA GLN A 13 0.24 -2.51 7.06
C GLN A 13 1.70 -2.86 7.33
N ILE A 14 2.12 -4.06 6.92
CA ILE A 14 3.49 -4.54 7.08
C ILE A 14 4.46 -3.70 6.24
N GLY A 15 4.09 -3.34 5.01
CA GLY A 15 4.87 -2.45 4.17
C GLY A 15 5.09 -1.07 4.82
N ALA A 16 4.06 -0.48 5.42
CA ALA A 16 4.17 0.77 6.16
C ALA A 16 5.13 0.64 7.36
N GLN A 17 5.03 -0.44 8.12
CA GLN A 17 5.94 -0.71 9.24
C GLN A 17 7.40 -0.80 8.77
N PHE A 18 7.67 -1.50 7.67
CA PHE A 18 9.04 -1.61 7.14
C PHE A 18 9.56 -0.34 6.45
N LEU A 19 8.72 0.64 6.17
CA LEU A 19 9.19 1.97 5.75
C LEU A 19 9.77 2.78 6.91
N GLU A 20 9.48 2.43 8.16
CA GLU A 20 10.02 3.12 9.34
C GLU A 20 11.54 2.99 9.42
N LYS A 21 12.20 4.06 9.88
CA LYS A 21 13.67 4.09 10.01
C LYS A 21 14.20 3.04 10.98
N ASN A 22 13.48 2.82 12.09
CA ASN A 22 13.83 1.83 13.12
C ASN A 22 13.73 0.38 12.62
N LYS A 23 13.03 0.15 11.50
CA LYS A 23 12.94 -1.15 10.83
C LYS A 23 13.90 -1.27 9.64
N GLY A 24 14.83 -0.31 9.48
CA GLY A 24 15.79 -0.26 8.37
C GLY A 24 15.24 0.40 7.10
N GLY A 25 14.01 0.90 7.14
CA GLY A 25 13.35 1.57 6.03
C GLY A 25 13.86 2.99 5.77
N LYS A 26 13.25 3.63 4.77
CA LYS A 26 13.62 5.00 4.34
C LYS A 26 13.10 6.10 5.28
N GLY A 27 12.32 5.77 6.31
CA GLY A 27 11.67 6.73 7.20
C GLY A 27 10.51 7.46 6.54
N ILE A 28 9.72 6.77 5.71
CA ILE A 28 8.62 7.37 4.95
C ILE A 28 7.29 7.11 5.66
N LEU A 29 6.59 8.19 6.02
CA LEU A 29 5.19 8.13 6.44
C LEU A 29 4.30 8.14 5.19
N LEU A 30 3.53 7.07 4.97
CA LEU A 30 2.66 6.95 3.79
C LEU A 30 1.68 8.10 3.66
N ALA A 31 1.04 8.50 4.77
CA ALA A 31 0.07 9.59 4.81
C ALA A 31 0.62 10.95 4.37
N GLY A 32 1.94 11.16 4.52
CA GLY A 32 2.52 12.49 4.54
C GLY A 32 1.87 13.40 5.59
N VAL A 33 2.03 14.70 5.41
CA VAL A 33 1.36 15.77 6.17
C VAL A 33 1.19 16.97 5.23
N PRO A 34 0.34 17.96 5.53
CA PRO A 34 0.23 19.17 4.71
C PRO A 34 1.61 19.80 4.43
N GLY A 35 1.90 20.06 3.14
CA GLY A 35 3.19 20.58 2.68
C GLY A 35 4.27 19.53 2.41
N VAL A 36 4.03 18.25 2.72
CA VAL A 36 4.97 17.14 2.48
C VAL A 36 4.34 16.11 1.53
N LYS A 37 5.15 15.57 0.60
CA LYS A 37 4.68 14.56 -0.35
C LYS A 37 4.26 13.27 0.38
N ARG A 38 3.15 12.69 -0.06
CA ARG A 38 2.66 11.37 0.36
C ARG A 38 3.62 10.28 -0.11
N GLY A 39 3.65 9.16 0.61
CA GLY A 39 4.37 7.96 0.18
C GLY A 39 3.70 7.36 -1.06
N LYS A 40 4.51 6.82 -1.98
CA LYS A 40 4.01 6.15 -3.19
C LYS A 40 3.97 4.64 -2.98
N VAL A 41 2.84 4.03 -3.32
CA VAL A 41 2.62 2.59 -3.25
C VAL A 41 2.22 2.08 -4.63
N THR A 42 3.06 1.23 -5.22
CA THR A 42 2.76 0.53 -6.47
C THR A 42 2.31 -0.89 -6.16
N ILE A 43 1.16 -1.28 -6.70
CA ILE A 43 0.59 -2.62 -6.55
C ILE A 43 0.57 -3.27 -7.92
N ILE A 44 1.08 -4.49 -8.02
CA ILE A 44 1.11 -5.26 -9.26
C ILE A 44 0.07 -6.38 -9.13
N GLY A 45 -0.96 -6.33 -9.98
CA GLY A 45 -2.16 -7.16 -9.91
C GLY A 45 -3.30 -6.46 -9.16
N GLY A 46 -4.40 -6.21 -9.83
CA GLY A 46 -5.67 -5.63 -9.40
C GLY A 46 -6.74 -6.64 -8.98
N GLY A 47 -6.42 -7.94 -8.93
CA GLY A 47 -7.29 -8.97 -8.35
C GLY A 47 -7.50 -8.82 -6.84
N GLN A 48 -8.18 -9.80 -6.21
CA GLN A 48 -8.70 -9.69 -4.83
C GLN A 48 -7.69 -9.19 -3.78
N ALA A 49 -6.45 -9.67 -3.81
CA ALA A 49 -5.41 -9.23 -2.88
C ALA A 49 -4.96 -7.80 -3.16
N GLY A 50 -4.71 -7.46 -4.43
CA GLY A 50 -4.29 -6.14 -4.86
C GLY A 50 -5.32 -5.06 -4.57
N THR A 51 -6.61 -5.33 -4.85
CA THR A 51 -7.69 -4.38 -4.52
C THR A 51 -7.76 -4.11 -3.02
N ASN A 52 -7.58 -5.14 -2.18
CA ASN A 52 -7.60 -4.98 -0.73
C ASN A 52 -6.37 -4.25 -0.20
N ALA A 53 -5.18 -4.50 -0.77
CA ALA A 53 -3.98 -3.73 -0.48
C ALA A 53 -4.16 -2.25 -0.85
N ALA A 54 -4.76 -1.97 -2.01
CA ALA A 54 -5.04 -0.62 -2.47
C ALA A 54 -5.98 0.12 -1.51
N LYS A 55 -7.07 -0.53 -1.07
CA LYS A 55 -8.01 0.06 -0.08
C LYS A 55 -7.30 0.49 1.19
N ILE A 56 -6.42 -0.35 1.75
CA ILE A 56 -5.67 0.00 2.96
C ILE A 56 -4.64 1.09 2.67
N ALA A 57 -3.87 0.99 1.60
CA ALA A 57 -2.84 1.99 1.25
C ALA A 57 -3.45 3.39 1.00
N VAL A 58 -4.59 3.47 0.29
CA VAL A 58 -5.34 4.71 0.12
C VAL A 58 -5.87 5.22 1.45
N GLY A 59 -6.43 4.34 2.30
CA GLY A 59 -6.91 4.69 3.63
C GLY A 59 -5.82 5.21 4.57
N LEU A 60 -4.59 4.71 4.43
CA LEU A 60 -3.40 5.21 5.12
C LEU A 60 -2.88 6.54 4.55
N GLY A 61 -3.48 7.04 3.48
CA GLY A 61 -3.09 8.30 2.88
C GLY A 61 -1.90 8.19 1.93
N ALA A 62 -1.65 7.04 1.30
CA ALA A 62 -0.64 6.94 0.24
C ALA A 62 -1.14 7.54 -1.10
N ASP A 63 -0.20 7.75 -2.02
CA ASP A 63 -0.43 7.87 -3.46
C ASP A 63 -0.28 6.47 -4.07
N VAL A 64 -1.38 5.92 -4.61
CA VAL A 64 -1.46 4.50 -4.98
C VAL A 64 -1.60 4.34 -6.49
N THR A 65 -0.76 3.49 -7.07
CA THR A 65 -0.84 3.08 -8.48
C THR A 65 -1.02 1.57 -8.54
N ILE A 66 -2.02 1.10 -9.28
CA ILE A 66 -2.22 -0.33 -9.55
C ILE A 66 -1.86 -0.59 -11.01
N ILE A 67 -1.09 -1.65 -11.26
CA ILE A 67 -0.73 -2.12 -12.59
C ILE A 67 -1.30 -3.52 -12.74
N ASP A 68 -2.18 -3.71 -13.71
CA ASP A 68 -2.69 -5.02 -14.10
C ASP A 68 -2.53 -5.20 -15.62
N LEU A 69 -2.49 -6.45 -16.06
CA LEU A 69 -2.53 -6.83 -17.47
C LEU A 69 -3.97 -6.80 -18.01
N SER A 70 -4.95 -7.00 -17.13
CA SER A 70 -6.38 -6.82 -17.43
C SER A 70 -6.71 -5.34 -17.44
N ALA A 71 -7.37 -4.89 -18.51
CA ALA A 71 -7.96 -3.56 -18.58
C ALA A 71 -9.35 -3.49 -17.92
N GLU A 72 -9.97 -4.65 -17.68
CA GLU A 72 -11.22 -4.83 -16.93
C GLU A 72 -10.94 -5.02 -15.43
#